data_AF-A0A7C5AQB3-F1
#
_entry.id   AF-A0A7C5AQB3-F1
#
_cell.length_a   1.000
_cell.length_b   1.000
_cell.length_c   1.000
_cell.angle_alpha   90.00
_cell.angle_beta   90.00
_cell.angle_gamma   90.00
#
_symmetry.space_group_name_H-M   'P 1'
#
loop_
_entity.id
_entity.type
_entity.pdbx_description
1 polymer ?
#
loop_
_entity_poly.entity_id
_entity_poly.type
_entity_poly.pdbx_seq_one_letter_code
_entity_poly.pdbx_strand_id
1 'polypeptide(L)'
;MKRVVATVAAAFGVTIALIVGFRVDESGLAVLVGVVCGIVAALPGTALSLYLWWRERAERVRDAQRVAGEARYPVYPPVVILNAGRRADPWVSHLPQAVPQPREFVIVGEEEHPEAAGTR
;
A
#
# COMPACT_ATOMS: atom_id res chain seq x y z
N MET A 1 -13.57 -21.00 -11.67
CA MET A 1 -14.93 -20.79 -12.21
C MET A 1 -15.19 -19.34 -12.61
N LYS A 2 -15.12 -18.35 -11.69
CA LYS A 2 -15.35 -16.92 -11.99
C LYS A 2 -14.57 -16.37 -13.20
N ARG A 3 -13.28 -16.72 -13.33
CA ARG A 3 -12.45 -16.27 -14.47
C ARG A 3 -12.92 -16.85 -15.81
N VAL A 4 -13.32 -18.12 -15.83
CA VAL A 4 -13.85 -18.80 -17.02
C VAL A 4 -15.18 -18.20 -17.45
N VAL A 5 -16.07 -17.94 -16.48
CA VAL A 5 -17.36 -17.27 -16.72
C VAL A 5 -17.12 -15.85 -17.28
N ALA A 6 -16.17 -15.10 -16.70
CA ALA A 6 -15.84 -13.76 -17.18
C ALA A 6 -15.28 -13.77 -18.61
N THR A 7 -14.38 -14.70 -18.94
CA THR A 7 -13.82 -14.81 -20.29
C THR A 7 -14.86 -15.24 -21.32
N VAL A 8 -15.74 -16.19 -20.97
CA VAL A 8 -16.81 -16.66 -21.86
C VAL A 8 -17.83 -15.56 -22.09
N ALA A 9 -18.25 -14.83 -21.06
CA ALA A 9 -19.18 -13.70 -21.19
C ALA A 9 -18.58 -12.58 -22.05
N ALA A 10 -17.29 -12.27 -21.85
CA ALA A 10 -16.59 -11.27 -22.67
C ALA A 10 -16.52 -11.70 -24.14
N ALA A 11 -16.10 -12.93 -24.42
CA ALA A 11 -16.03 -13.46 -25.77
C ALA A 11 -17.40 -13.45 -26.45
N PHE A 12 -18.45 -13.89 -25.74
CA PHE A 12 -19.82 -13.88 -26.24
C PHE A 12 -20.30 -12.47 -26.57
N GLY A 13 -20.07 -11.50 -25.68
CA GLY A 13 -20.41 -10.09 -25.90
C GLY A 13 -19.69 -9.49 -27.12
N VAL A 14 -18.39 -9.77 -27.27
CA VAL A 14 -17.61 -9.34 -28.44
C VAL A 14 -18.15 -9.95 -29.73
N THR A 15 -18.50 -11.24 -29.70
CA THR A 15 -19.03 -11.94 -30.88
C THR A 15 -20.39 -11.36 -31.29
N ILE A 16 -21.27 -11.07 -30.34
CA ILE A 16 -22.55 -10.38 -30.60
C ILE A 16 -22.30 -8.99 -31.18
N ALA A 17 -21.39 -8.20 -30.60
CA ALA A 17 -21.09 -6.87 -31.10
C ALA A 17 -20.57 -6.89 -32.56
N LEU A 18 -19.72 -7.87 -32.89
CA LEU A 18 -19.24 -8.08 -34.26
C LEU A 18 -20.38 -8.47 -35.20
N ILE A 19 -21.21 -9.44 -34.82
CA ILE A 19 -22.34 -9.90 -35.64
C ILE A 19 -23.32 -8.77 -35.90
N VAL A 20 -23.64 -7.96 -34.88
CA VAL A 20 -24.47 -6.76 -35.02
C VAL A 20 -23.77 -5.76 -35.94
N GLY A 21 -22.48 -5.50 -35.75
CA GLY A 21 -21.72 -4.60 -36.64
C GLY A 21 -21.68 -5.03 -38.11
N PHE A 22 -21.62 -6.34 -38.39
CA PHE A 22 -21.59 -6.87 -39.76
C PHE A 22 -22.96 -6.97 -40.43
N ARG A 23 -24.06 -6.94 -39.66
CA ARG A 23 -25.43 -7.10 -40.18
C ARG A 23 -26.24 -5.80 -40.23
N VAL A 24 -25.63 -4.67 -39.91
CA VAL A 24 -26.33 -3.39 -39.74
C VAL A 24 -26.10 -2.47 -40.93
N ASP A 25 -27.19 -1.85 -41.40
CA ASP A 25 -27.22 -0.78 -42.41
C ASP A 25 -26.28 0.39 -42.05
N GLU A 26 -25.91 1.20 -43.05
CA GLU A 26 -24.94 2.31 -42.95
C GLU A 26 -25.09 3.22 -41.71
N SER A 27 -26.32 3.37 -41.20
CA SER A 27 -26.62 4.18 -40.03
C SER A 27 -26.02 3.64 -38.71
N GLY A 28 -25.92 2.32 -38.53
CA GLY A 28 -25.36 1.77 -37.28
C GLY A 28 -23.85 1.55 -37.31
N LEU A 29 -23.24 1.63 -38.49
CA LEU A 29 -21.78 1.70 -38.65
C LEU A 29 -21.19 2.93 -37.93
N ALA A 30 -21.89 4.07 -37.97
CA ALA A 30 -21.47 5.29 -37.26
C ALA A 30 -21.37 5.06 -35.73
N VAL A 31 -22.33 4.36 -35.15
CA VAL A 31 -22.34 4.02 -33.72
C VAL A 31 -21.22 3.05 -33.40
N LEU A 32 -21.03 2.02 -34.23
CA LEU A 32 -19.95 1.04 -34.04
C LEU A 32 -18.57 1.72 -34.07
N VAL A 33 -18.33 2.57 -35.07
CA VAL A 33 -17.07 3.31 -35.21
C VAL A 33 -16.85 4.24 -34.02
N GLY A 34 -17.89 4.93 -33.54
CA GLY A 34 -17.81 5.76 -32.33
C GLY A 34 -17.41 4.95 -31.09
N VAL A 35 -18.01 3.78 -30.89
CA VAL A 35 -17.68 2.89 -29.77
C VAL A 35 -16.26 2.35 -29.87
N VAL A 36 -15.86 1.85 -31.04
CA VAL A 36 -14.50 1.31 -31.26
C VAL A 36 -13.45 2.40 -31.05
N CYS A 37 -13.66 3.59 -31.62
CA CYS A 37 -12.77 4.72 -31.44
C CYS A 37 -12.68 5.13 -29.95
N GLY A 38 -13.81 5.18 -29.24
CA GLY A 38 -13.85 5.49 -27.81
C GLY A 38 -13.10 4.46 -26.96
N ILE A 39 -13.27 3.16 -27.22
CA ILE A 39 -12.54 2.10 -26.53
C ILE A 39 -11.05 2.22 -26.79
N VAL A 40 -10.65 2.38 -28.06
CA VAL A 40 -9.23 2.52 -28.45
C VAL A 40 -8.60 3.76 -27.81
N ALA A 41 -9.33 4.88 -27.72
CA ALA A 41 -8.88 6.09 -27.04
C ALA A 41 -8.73 5.92 -25.52
N ALA A 42 -9.51 5.02 -24.90
CA ALA A 42 -9.42 4.71 -23.46
C ALA A 42 -8.29 3.71 -23.12
N LEU A 43 -7.82 2.91 -24.09
CA LEU A 43 -6.71 1.98 -23.89
C LEU A 43 -5.41 2.62 -23.37
N PRO A 44 -4.89 3.74 -23.91
CA PRO A 44 -3.63 4.30 -23.40
C PRO A 44 -3.71 4.70 -21.92
N GLY A 45 -4.83 5.31 -21.50
CA GLY A 45 -5.02 5.70 -20.09
C GLY A 45 -5.16 4.48 -19.17
N THR A 46 -6.02 3.53 -19.54
CA THR A 46 -6.23 2.31 -18.74
C THR A 46 -4.98 1.43 -18.68
N ALA A 47 -4.24 1.28 -19.79
CA ALA A 47 -2.99 0.55 -19.85
C ALA A 47 -1.92 1.20 -18.97
N LEU A 48 -1.80 2.54 -18.98
CA LEU A 48 -0.86 3.25 -18.12
C LEU A 48 -1.19 3.05 -16.64
N SER A 49 -2.45 3.18 -16.24
CA SER A 49 -2.88 2.93 -14.87
C SER A 49 -2.62 1.47 -14.45
N LEU A 50 -2.91 0.49 -15.33
CA LEU A 50 -2.64 -0.92 -15.04
C LEU A 50 -1.14 -1.18 -14.89
N TYR A 51 -0.31 -0.58 -15.75
CA TYR A 51 1.14 -0.70 -15.71
C TYR A 51 1.72 -0.14 -14.41
N LEU A 52 1.29 1.05 -14.00
CA LEU A 52 1.69 1.65 -12.73
C LEU A 52 1.29 0.77 -11.55
N TRP A 53 0.04 0.27 -11.55
CA TRP A 53 -0.44 -0.62 -10.50
C TRP A 53 0.32 -1.94 -10.43
N TRP A 54 0.65 -2.55 -11.58
CA TRP A 54 1.47 -3.75 -11.63
C TRP A 54 2.89 -3.52 -11.12
N ARG A 55 3.49 -2.37 -11.44
CA ARG A 55 4.81 -1.99 -10.92
C ARG A 55 4.80 -1.90 -9.40
N GLU A 56 3.84 -1.19 -8.81
CA GLU A 56 3.72 -1.08 -7.35
C GLU A 56 3.47 -2.43 -6.68
N ARG A 57 2.64 -3.28 -7.30
CA ARG A 57 2.34 -4.61 -6.77
C ARG A 57 3.58 -5.50 -6.75
N ALA A 58 4.44 -5.41 -7.76
CA ALA A 58 5.69 -6.17 -7.80
C ALA A 58 6.65 -5.76 -6.66
N GLU A 59 6.70 -4.48 -6.32
CA GLU A 59 7.48 -3.98 -5.18
C GLU A 59 6.88 -4.46 -3.84
N ARG A 60 5.57 -4.33 -3.65
CA ARG A 60 4.88 -4.81 -2.43
C ARG A 60 5.02 -6.31 -2.19
N VAL A 61 5.05 -7.14 -3.24
CA VAL A 61 5.25 -8.59 -3.10
C VAL A 61 6.66 -8.90 -2.62
N ARG A 62 7.68 -8.15 -3.08
CA ARG A 62 9.07 -8.32 -2.61
C ARG A 62 9.23 -7.90 -1.15
N ASP A 63 8.60 -6.81 -0.75
CA ASP A 63 8.63 -6.36 0.66
C ASP A 63 7.88 -7.32 1.58
N ALA A 64 6.72 -7.85 1.14
CA ALA A 64 5.99 -8.88 1.87
C ALA A 64 6.80 -10.17 2.05
N GLN A 65 7.60 -10.56 1.04
CA GLN A 65 8.50 -11.71 1.15
C GLN A 65 9.67 -11.47 2.12
N ARG A 66 10.21 -10.25 2.17
CA ARG A 66 11.25 -9.87 3.16
C ARG A 66 10.71 -9.89 4.59
N VAL A 67 9.50 -9.37 4.81
CA VAL A 67 8.84 -9.41 6.12
C VAL A 67 8.47 -10.85 6.53
N ALA A 68 8.06 -11.69 5.58
CA ALA A 68 7.74 -13.09 5.84
C ALA A 68 8.96 -13.96 6.16
N GLY A 69 10.15 -13.63 5.64
CA GLY A 69 11.42 -14.30 5.98
C GLY A 69 11.89 -14.05 7.42
N GLU A 70 11.53 -12.89 7.98
CA GLU A 70 11.87 -12.48 9.35
C GLU A 70 10.84 -12.96 10.41
N ALA A 71 9.73 -13.57 9.97
CA ALA A 71 8.59 -13.93 10.81
C ALA A 71 8.79 -15.18 11.70
N ARG A 72 10.02 -15.43 12.16
CA ARG A 72 10.32 -16.43 13.20
C ARG A 72 10.41 -15.81 14.61
N TYR A 73 10.30 -14.50 14.73
CA TYR A 73 10.19 -13.79 16.00
C TYR A 73 8.74 -13.36 16.27
N PRO A 74 8.28 -13.35 17.55
CA PRO A 74 6.94 -12.92 17.91
C PRO A 74 6.66 -11.53 17.35
N VAL A 75 5.55 -11.43 16.60
CA VAL A 75 5.07 -10.22 15.95
C VAL A 75 4.67 -9.22 17.01
N TYR A 76 5.61 -8.36 17.42
CA TYR A 76 5.27 -7.13 18.11
C TYR A 76 4.66 -6.17 17.08
N PRO A 77 3.48 -5.57 17.35
CA PRO A 77 2.90 -4.58 16.46
C PRO A 77 3.92 -3.43 16.28
N PRO A 78 4.15 -2.95 15.05
CA PRO A 78 5.13 -1.91 14.82
C PRO A 78 4.70 -0.63 15.55
N VAL A 79 5.41 -0.30 16.61
CA VAL A 79 5.25 0.98 17.31
C VAL A 79 5.88 2.05 16.41
N VAL A 80 5.06 2.67 15.57
CA VAL A 80 5.50 3.77 14.73
C VAL A 80 5.49 5.06 15.56
N ILE A 81 6.66 5.51 15.99
CA ILE A 81 6.82 6.81 16.65
C ILE A 81 6.83 7.90 15.57
N LEU A 82 5.66 8.50 15.33
CA LEU A 82 5.54 9.69 14.49
C LEU A 82 6.00 10.89 15.31
N ASN A 83 7.25 11.31 15.12
CA ASN A 83 7.74 12.54 15.70
C ASN A 83 7.16 13.73 14.91
N ALA A 84 6.02 14.26 15.37
CA ALA A 84 5.26 15.33 14.71
C ALA A 84 5.96 16.71 14.71
N GLY A 85 7.27 16.77 14.93
CA GLY A 85 8.04 18.01 14.97
C GLY A 85 9.27 18.06 14.06
N ARG A 86 9.59 17.00 13.30
CA ARG A 86 10.82 16.99 12.51
C ARG A 86 10.55 16.50 11.10
N ARG A 87 10.18 17.44 10.23
CA ARG A 87 10.32 17.31 8.78
C ARG A 87 11.78 16.90 8.54
N ALA A 88 11.99 15.64 8.18
CA ALA A 88 13.32 15.13 7.85
C ALA A 88 13.68 15.66 6.45
N ASP A 89 13.99 16.95 6.39
CA ASP A 89 14.62 17.53 5.21
C ASP A 89 16.01 16.89 5.09
N PRO A 90 16.33 16.20 3.98
CA PRO A 90 17.60 15.47 3.79
C PRO A 90 18.85 16.35 4.00
N TRP A 91 18.66 17.66 3.88
CA TRP A 91 19.70 18.68 4.05
C TRP A 91 20.12 18.90 5.50
N VAL A 92 19.37 18.50 6.54
CA VAL A 92 19.68 18.89 7.94
C VAL A 92 20.55 17.85 8.67
N SER A 93 21.05 16.85 7.94
CA SER A 93 21.83 15.72 8.48
C SER A 93 23.25 16.08 8.97
N HIS A 94 23.73 17.31 8.73
CA HIS A 94 25.09 17.75 9.06
C HIS A 94 25.21 18.62 10.32
N LEU A 95 24.12 18.86 11.06
CA LEU A 95 24.22 19.58 12.34
C LEU A 95 24.67 18.63 13.46
N PRO A 96 25.60 19.07 14.34
CA PRO A 96 26.11 18.25 15.43
C PRO A 96 24.95 17.82 16.32
N GLN A 97 24.73 16.51 16.39
CA GLN A 97 23.69 15.95 17.25
C GLN A 97 24.11 16.16 18.69
N ALA A 98 23.28 16.88 19.46
CA ALA A 98 23.46 16.97 20.90
C ALA A 98 23.33 15.56 21.49
N VAL A 99 24.46 14.99 21.92
CA VAL A 99 24.51 13.70 22.61
C VAL A 99 23.68 13.84 23.89
N PRO A 100 22.64 13.02 24.11
CA PRO A 100 21.84 13.11 25.31
C PRO A 100 22.71 12.75 26.51
N GLN A 101 22.98 13.72 27.39
CA GLN A 101 23.69 13.47 28.64
C GLN A 101 22.78 12.67 29.59
N PRO A 102 23.33 11.69 30.33
CA PRO A 102 22.58 10.93 31.32
C PRO A 102 22.02 11.90 32.38
N ARG A 103 20.71 11.90 32.56
CA ARG A 103 20.08 12.66 33.65
C ARG A 103 20.05 11.77 34.88
N GLU A 104 20.79 12.18 35.91
CA GLU A 104 20.72 11.59 37.24
C GLU A 104 19.45 12.11 37.93
N PHE A 105 18.59 11.19 38.35
CA PHE A 105 17.34 11.53 39.03
C PHE A 105 17.50 11.21 40.51
N VAL A 106 17.44 12.25 41.36
CA VAL A 106 17.30 12.08 42.80
C VAL A 106 15.84 11.79 43.10
N ILE A 107 15.56 10.58 43.58
CA ILE A 107 14.24 10.16 44.01
C ILE A 107 14.04 10.72 45.42
N VAL A 108 13.12 11.66 45.58
CA VAL A 108 12.71 12.19 46.89
C VAL A 108 11.45 11.43 47.32
N GLY A 109 11.55 10.63 48.38
CA GLY A 109 10.45 9.82 48.90
C GLY A 109 10.82 8.40 49.35
N GLU A 110 12.11 8.06 49.48
CA GLU A 110 12.49 6.86 50.24
C GLU A 110 12.37 7.17 51.73
N GLU A 111 11.11 7.16 52.20
CA GLU A 111 10.76 7.21 53.61
C GLU A 111 11.53 6.08 54.31
N GLU A 112 12.38 6.47 55.26
CA GLU A 112 13.19 5.61 56.10
C GLU A 112 12.40 4.38 56.54
N HIS A 113 12.92 3.19 56.30
CA HIS A 113 12.44 1.95 56.91
C HIS A 113 12.92 1.95 58.38
N PRO A 114 12.07 2.20 59.40
CA PRO A 114 12.53 2.09 60.77
C PRO A 114 12.64 0.60 61.13
N GLU A 115 13.87 0.10 61.08
CA GLU A 115 14.29 -1.02 61.90
C GLU A 115 14.23 -0.58 63.37
N ALA A 116 13.18 -0.98 64.09
CA ALA A 116 13.23 -1.04 65.56
C ALA A 116 12.16 -1.99 66.16
N ALA A 117 12.67 -3.03 66.82
CA ALA A 117 12.19 -3.57 68.10
C ALA A 117 10.86 -4.35 68.14
N GLY A 118 10.93 -5.64 67.77
CA GLY A 118 10.05 -6.68 68.29
C GLY A 118 10.72 -7.44 69.44
N THR A 119 10.21 -7.26 70.65
CA THR A 119 10.55 -8.00 71.87
C THR A 119 10.01 -9.43 71.81
N ARG A 120 10.88 -10.43 72.01
CA ARG A 120 10.69 -11.63 72.86
C ARG A 120 11.90 -12.56 72.80
#